data_AF-V2XPS0-F1
#
_entry.id   AF-V2XPS0-F1
#
_cell.length_a   1.000
_cell.length_b   1.000
_cell.length_c   1.000
_cell.angle_alpha   90.00
_cell.angle_beta   90.00
_cell.angle_gamma   90.00
#
_symmetry.space_group_name_H-M   'P 1'
#
loop_
_entity.id
_entity.type
_entity.pdbx_description
1 polymer ?
#
loop_
_entity_poly.entity_id
_entity_poly.type
_entity_poly.pdbx_seq_one_letter_code
_entity_poly.pdbx_strand_id
1 'polypeptide(L)'
;MHGMLSLSIIVPVDAAASEEHLTRAKSGYGTLWAPLDSIKRPIVFWCFLSPNRFTAQPSHSTIMRFSSVVTALVIGAASANALGVNCRGSSLCGQAGATLGQLANVINNGINDGGQYGDGTQIACSMHLCAFFQNTGTSNSGATAKRLVQGLIDHGCERCGSNPTDGGNVDNGQLTVNYVNNPVCQGVC
;
A
#
# COMPACT_ATOMS: atom_id res chain seq x y z
N MET A 1 -32.24 -24.64 -40.84
CA MET A 1 -31.19 -25.51 -40.26
C MET A 1 -30.59 -24.77 -39.08
N HIS A 2 -30.57 -25.45 -37.93
CA HIS A 2 -30.27 -24.91 -36.61
C HIS A 2 -28.81 -24.48 -36.44
N GLY A 3 -28.57 -23.54 -35.51
CA GLY A 3 -27.23 -23.23 -35.01
C GLY A 3 -27.25 -22.15 -33.92
N MET A 4 -27.88 -22.45 -32.77
CA MET A 4 -27.64 -21.69 -31.53
C MET A 4 -26.32 -22.15 -30.91
N LEU A 5 -25.47 -21.21 -30.49
CA LEU A 5 -24.37 -21.46 -29.57
C LEU A 5 -24.43 -20.42 -28.44
N SER A 6 -24.93 -20.89 -27.30
CA SER A 6 -24.86 -20.20 -26.00
C SER A 6 -23.42 -20.15 -25.49
N LEU A 7 -23.02 -19.00 -24.93
CA LEU A 7 -21.97 -18.98 -23.91
C LEU A 7 -22.30 -17.92 -22.86
N SER A 8 -22.35 -18.36 -21.61
CA SER A 8 -22.87 -17.63 -20.45
C SER A 8 -21.77 -17.34 -19.42
N ILE A 9 -21.67 -16.06 -19.05
CA ILE A 9 -21.46 -15.47 -17.69
C ILE A 9 -20.02 -15.66 -17.13
N ILE A 10 -19.39 -14.70 -16.42
CA ILE A 10 -19.61 -14.30 -15.02
C ILE A 10 -18.98 -12.92 -14.72
N VAL A 11 -19.74 -12.06 -14.03
CA VAL A 11 -19.28 -10.84 -13.33
C VAL A 11 -19.98 -10.76 -11.96
N PRO A 12 -19.42 -10.02 -10.98
CA PRO A 12 -19.33 -10.41 -9.58
C PRO A 12 -20.56 -10.10 -8.71
N VAL A 13 -20.58 -10.74 -7.55
CA VAL A 13 -21.59 -10.63 -6.50
C VAL A 13 -21.02 -9.76 -5.38
N ASP A 14 -21.61 -8.60 -5.13
CA ASP A 14 -21.26 -7.74 -3.98
C ASP A 14 -22.12 -8.08 -2.75
N ALA A 15 -21.39 -8.26 -1.65
CA ALA A 15 -21.66 -8.04 -0.22
C ALA A 15 -23.11 -7.96 0.31
N ALA A 16 -23.47 -8.84 1.26
CA ALA A 16 -23.35 -8.60 2.71
C ALA A 16 -24.05 -9.67 3.59
N ALA A 17 -23.35 -10.03 4.67
CA ALA A 17 -23.67 -10.80 5.88
C ALA A 17 -25.14 -11.17 6.24
N SER A 18 -25.35 -12.44 6.64
CA SER A 18 -25.76 -12.88 7.99
C SER A 18 -26.35 -14.30 7.95
N GLU A 19 -25.92 -15.14 8.90
CA GLU A 19 -26.21 -16.58 9.03
C GLU A 19 -27.68 -16.90 9.37
N GLU A 20 -28.32 -17.82 8.64
CA GLU A 20 -28.63 -19.20 9.06
C GLU A 20 -29.68 -19.85 8.13
N HIS A 21 -29.39 -21.11 7.80
CA HIS A 21 -30.25 -22.22 7.36
C HIS A 21 -31.57 -22.00 6.57
N LEU A 22 -31.60 -22.72 5.42
CA LEU A 22 -32.66 -23.63 4.96
C LEU A 22 -33.29 -23.30 3.59
N THR A 23 -32.74 -23.98 2.57
CA THR A 23 -33.40 -24.61 1.40
C THR A 23 -34.36 -23.83 0.49
N ARG A 24 -34.09 -24.00 -0.83
CA ARG A 24 -35.07 -24.26 -1.92
C ARG A 24 -35.64 -23.06 -2.70
N ALA A 25 -34.98 -22.79 -3.83
CA ALA A 25 -35.48 -22.66 -5.21
C ALA A 25 -36.74 -21.82 -5.55
N LYS A 26 -36.58 -20.87 -6.48
CA LYS A 26 -37.33 -20.64 -7.76
C LYS A 26 -36.93 -19.26 -8.32
N SER A 27 -36.19 -19.17 -9.43
CA SER A 27 -36.67 -19.09 -10.83
C SER A 27 -37.76 -18.03 -11.06
N GLY A 28 -37.38 -16.92 -11.70
CA GLY A 28 -38.27 -15.88 -12.20
C GLY A 28 -37.50 -14.87 -13.04
N TYR A 29 -37.61 -14.96 -14.36
CA TYR A 29 -37.04 -14.02 -15.33
C TYR A 29 -37.99 -12.82 -15.50
N GLY A 30 -37.47 -11.61 -15.34
CA GLY A 30 -38.16 -10.36 -15.68
C GLY A 30 -37.24 -9.47 -16.50
N THR A 31 -37.59 -9.21 -17.75
CA THR A 31 -36.94 -8.25 -18.63
C THR A 31 -37.57 -6.87 -18.42
N LEU A 32 -36.79 -5.92 -17.91
CA LEU A 32 -37.19 -4.52 -17.82
C LEU A 32 -36.35 -3.68 -18.79
N TRP A 33 -37.03 -3.06 -19.75
CA TRP A 33 -36.48 -2.07 -20.67
C TRP A 33 -36.40 -0.73 -19.95
N ALA A 34 -35.24 -0.05 -19.99
CA ALA A 34 -35.13 1.34 -19.57
C ALA A 34 -34.35 2.14 -20.63
N PRO A 35 -34.90 3.28 -21.10
CA PRO A 35 -34.28 4.10 -22.14
C PRO A 35 -33.11 4.95 -21.63
N LEU A 36 -32.17 5.19 -22.55
CA LEU A 36 -31.13 6.21 -22.48
C LEU A 36 -31.76 7.61 -22.44
N ASP A 37 -31.60 8.36 -21.36
CA ASP A 37 -31.49 9.81 -21.46
C ASP A 37 -30.93 10.51 -20.20
N SER A 38 -29.94 11.36 -20.45
CA SER A 38 -29.75 12.68 -19.83
C SER A 38 -29.70 12.85 -18.31
N ILE A 39 -28.49 12.81 -17.73
CA ILE A 39 -28.13 13.67 -16.59
C ILE A 39 -26.74 14.30 -16.83
N LYS A 40 -26.75 15.45 -17.51
CA LYS A 40 -25.72 16.49 -17.38
C LYS A 40 -25.89 17.14 -16.01
N ARG A 41 -24.86 17.14 -15.15
CA ARG A 41 -24.73 18.16 -14.09
C ARG A 41 -23.28 18.66 -13.96
N PRO A 42 -23.12 19.97 -13.70
CA PRO A 42 -21.91 20.70 -14.04
C PRO A 42 -20.89 20.76 -12.90
N ILE A 43 -19.64 20.91 -13.33
CA ILE A 43 -18.45 21.18 -12.54
C ILE A 43 -18.62 22.55 -11.87
N VAL A 44 -18.72 22.59 -10.53
CA VAL A 44 -18.69 23.83 -9.75
C VAL A 44 -17.25 24.14 -9.41
N PHE A 45 -16.72 25.12 -10.14
CA PHE A 45 -15.42 25.74 -10.00
C PHE A 45 -15.42 26.62 -8.74
N TRP A 46 -14.83 26.13 -7.65
CA TRP A 46 -14.55 26.95 -6.47
C TRP A 46 -13.19 27.64 -6.65
N CYS A 47 -13.19 28.81 -7.29
CA CYS A 47 -12.12 29.79 -7.18
C CYS A 47 -12.33 30.60 -5.90
N PHE A 48 -11.58 30.30 -4.84
CA PHE A 48 -11.39 31.25 -3.75
C PHE A 48 -10.13 32.07 -4.02
N LEU A 49 -10.33 33.30 -4.51
CA LEU A 49 -9.36 34.39 -4.37
C LEU A 49 -9.32 34.80 -2.89
N SER A 50 -8.12 34.81 -2.30
CA SER A 50 -7.84 35.50 -1.03
C SER A 50 -6.95 36.71 -1.31
N PRO A 51 -7.41 37.95 -1.07
CA PRO A 51 -6.56 39.13 -1.12
C PRO A 51 -6.09 39.57 0.27
N ASN A 52 -4.79 39.86 0.34
CA ASN A 52 -4.14 40.85 1.23
C ASN A 52 -4.22 40.65 2.75
N ARG A 53 -3.05 40.59 3.39
CA ARG A 53 -2.64 41.62 4.38
C ARG A 53 -1.13 41.62 4.67
N PHE A 54 -0.54 42.75 4.30
CA PHE A 54 0.71 43.31 4.80
C PHE A 54 0.64 43.53 6.32
N THR A 55 1.65 43.06 7.06
CA THR A 55 2.08 43.61 8.36
C THR A 55 3.60 43.52 8.40
N ALA A 56 4.31 44.62 8.08
CA ALA A 56 4.91 45.55 9.04
C ALA A 56 6.08 44.94 9.85
N GLN A 57 7.30 45.29 9.42
CA GLN A 57 8.58 45.06 10.09
C GLN A 57 8.73 46.00 11.32
N PRO A 58 9.18 45.51 12.49
CA PRO A 58 9.71 46.37 13.53
C PRO A 58 11.18 46.72 13.26
N SER A 59 11.47 48.01 13.23
CA SER A 59 12.80 48.59 13.30
C SER A 59 13.38 48.39 14.70
N HIS A 60 14.41 47.56 14.86
CA HIS A 60 15.27 47.63 16.04
C HIS A 60 16.63 48.23 15.67
N SER A 61 16.84 49.42 16.25
CA SER A 61 18.06 50.19 16.27
C SER A 61 19.25 49.39 16.80
N THR A 62 20.38 49.66 16.16
CA THR A 62 21.74 49.30 16.58
C THR A 62 22.04 49.72 18.01
N ILE A 63 22.33 48.74 18.89
CA ILE A 63 23.30 48.89 19.98
C ILE A 63 24.15 47.62 19.98
N MET A 64 25.28 47.67 19.27
CA MET A 64 26.41 46.78 19.54
C MET A 64 27.15 47.34 20.75
N ARG A 65 27.18 46.59 21.86
CA ARG A 65 28.31 46.41 22.79
C ARG A 65 27.82 45.90 24.14
N PHE A 66 27.88 44.59 24.33
CA PHE A 66 28.27 43.97 25.59
C PHE A 66 29.10 42.74 25.26
N SER A 67 30.32 42.72 25.80
CA SER A 67 31.28 41.63 25.66
C SER A 67 30.76 40.44 26.45
N SER A 68 30.33 39.39 25.76
CA SER A 68 29.95 38.11 26.40
C SER A 68 30.30 37.01 25.43
N VAL A 69 31.43 36.34 25.71
CA VAL A 69 31.82 35.11 25.02
C VAL A 69 30.86 34.02 25.49
N VAL A 70 29.73 33.89 24.80
CA VAL A 70 28.81 32.77 24.97
C VAL A 70 29.34 31.64 24.09
N THR A 71 30.15 30.76 24.67
CA THR A 71 30.57 29.52 24.01
C THR A 71 29.34 28.62 23.86
N ALA A 72 28.66 28.70 22.73
CA ALA A 72 27.56 27.81 22.38
C ALA A 72 28.13 26.40 22.12
N LEU A 73 27.98 25.51 23.10
CA LEU A 73 28.27 24.09 22.94
C LEU A 73 27.16 23.50 22.04
N VAL A 74 27.40 23.44 20.73
CA VAL A 74 26.51 22.73 19.81
C VAL A 74 26.73 21.24 20.02
N ILE A 75 25.92 20.63 20.88
CA ILE A 75 25.83 19.18 21.00
C ILE A 75 25.19 18.70 19.70
N GLY A 76 26.02 18.22 18.78
CA GLY A 76 25.55 17.53 17.58
C GLY A 76 24.87 16.23 18.00
N ALA A 77 23.54 16.24 18.06
CA ALA A 77 22.78 15.00 18.14
C ALA A 77 23.01 14.23 16.84
N ALA A 78 23.70 13.09 16.92
CA ALA A 78 23.72 12.13 15.82
C ALA A 78 22.29 11.60 15.67
N SER A 79 21.55 12.12 14.69
CA SER A 79 20.27 11.57 14.30
C SER A 79 20.54 10.20 13.68
N ALA A 80 20.21 9.13 14.40
CA ALA A 80 20.04 7.82 13.78
C ALA A 80 18.94 7.98 12.72
N ASN A 81 19.31 7.90 11.44
CA ASN A 81 18.36 7.93 10.36
C ASN A 81 17.57 6.63 10.41
N ALA A 82 16.44 6.63 11.14
CA ALA A 82 15.49 5.53 11.07
C ALA A 82 15.00 5.44 9.62
N LEU A 83 15.36 4.37 8.93
CA LEU A 83 14.90 4.16 7.57
C LEU A 83 13.49 3.57 7.68
N GLY A 84 12.48 4.41 7.44
CA GLY A 84 11.08 3.99 7.44
C GLY A 84 10.69 3.27 6.14
N VAL A 85 9.40 3.37 5.79
CA VAL A 85 8.87 2.86 4.52
C VAL A 85 9.68 3.43 3.35
N ASN A 86 10.09 2.57 2.43
CA ASN A 86 10.90 2.97 1.29
C ASN A 86 10.74 2.01 0.10
N CYS A 87 11.14 2.46 -1.09
CA CYS A 87 11.08 1.66 -2.33
C CYS A 87 12.46 1.12 -2.75
N ARG A 88 13.35 0.86 -1.79
CA ARG A 88 14.68 0.30 -2.09
C ARG A 88 14.58 -1.21 -2.28
N GLY A 89 15.47 -1.74 -3.12
CA GLY A 89 15.56 -3.15 -3.43
C GLY A 89 16.76 -3.44 -4.33
N SER A 90 16.81 -4.65 -4.86
CA SER A 90 17.78 -5.07 -5.86
C SER A 90 17.74 -4.19 -7.10
N SER A 91 18.89 -3.99 -7.75
CA SER A 91 18.96 -3.37 -9.09
C SER A 91 18.16 -4.16 -10.15
N LEU A 92 17.87 -5.43 -9.87
CA LEU A 92 17.06 -6.31 -10.73
C LEU A 92 15.55 -6.16 -10.52
N CYS A 93 15.09 -5.29 -9.62
CA CYS A 93 13.65 -5.07 -9.40
C CYS A 93 12.90 -4.66 -10.68
N GLY A 94 13.53 -3.87 -11.56
CA GLY A 94 12.98 -3.52 -12.87
C GLY A 94 12.81 -4.73 -13.83
N GLN A 95 13.48 -5.84 -13.54
CA GLN A 95 13.46 -7.08 -14.34
C GLN A 95 12.64 -8.20 -13.67
N ALA A 96 11.98 -7.92 -12.54
CA ALA A 96 11.29 -8.97 -11.79
C ALA A 96 10.12 -9.64 -12.54
N GLY A 97 9.61 -9.00 -13.59
CA GLY A 97 8.50 -9.53 -14.42
C GLY A 97 7.11 -9.29 -13.85
N ALA A 98 7.00 -8.82 -12.60
CA ALA A 98 5.75 -8.45 -11.95
C ALA A 98 5.81 -7.06 -11.31
N THR A 99 4.66 -6.46 -11.07
CA THR A 99 4.47 -5.23 -10.29
C THR A 99 4.12 -5.56 -8.83
N LEU A 100 4.34 -4.59 -7.95
CA LEU A 100 3.91 -4.70 -6.55
C LEU A 100 2.40 -4.93 -6.44
N GLY A 101 1.60 -4.28 -7.29
CA GLY A 101 0.14 -4.46 -7.31
C GLY A 101 -0.28 -5.89 -7.67
N GLN A 102 0.43 -6.54 -8.61
CA GLN A 102 0.16 -7.95 -8.94
C GLN A 102 0.48 -8.86 -7.77
N LEU A 103 1.62 -8.66 -7.11
CA LEU A 103 2.00 -9.42 -5.91
C LEU A 103 1.02 -9.17 -4.75
N ALA A 104 0.61 -7.92 -4.54
CA ALA A 104 -0.37 -7.56 -3.52
C ALA A 104 -1.72 -8.25 -3.75
N ASN A 105 -2.17 -8.39 -4.99
CA ASN A 105 -3.37 -9.15 -5.30
C ASN A 105 -3.24 -10.63 -4.93
N VAL A 106 -2.08 -11.25 -5.16
CA VAL A 106 -1.81 -12.63 -4.72
C VAL A 106 -1.89 -12.73 -3.20
N ILE A 107 -1.26 -11.80 -2.49
CA ILE A 107 -1.22 -11.78 -1.03
C ILE A 107 -2.63 -11.55 -0.45
N ASN A 108 -3.32 -10.50 -0.88
CA ASN A 108 -4.63 -10.11 -0.34
C ASN A 108 -5.69 -11.20 -0.52
N ASN A 109 -5.68 -11.89 -1.66
CA ASN A 109 -6.67 -12.91 -1.98
C ASN A 109 -6.26 -14.33 -1.56
N GLY A 110 -4.98 -14.55 -1.28
CA GLY A 110 -4.43 -15.89 -1.16
C GLY A 110 -4.02 -16.30 0.26
N ILE A 111 -3.54 -15.36 1.08
CA ILE A 111 -3.05 -15.71 2.42
C ILE A 111 -4.13 -15.59 3.50
N ASN A 112 -4.09 -16.49 4.49
CA ASN A 112 -4.93 -16.44 5.67
C ASN A 112 -4.42 -15.38 6.66
N ASP A 113 -5.33 -14.58 7.22
CA ASP A 113 -4.98 -13.49 8.15
C ASP A 113 -4.26 -13.96 9.41
N GLY A 114 -4.57 -15.17 9.90
CA GLY A 114 -3.93 -15.82 11.05
C GLY A 114 -2.68 -16.65 10.72
N GLY A 115 -2.34 -16.81 9.43
CA GLY A 115 -1.13 -17.51 9.00
C GLY A 115 0.12 -16.84 9.56
N GLN A 116 1.15 -17.62 9.93
CA GLN A 116 2.35 -17.13 10.60
C GLN A 116 3.57 -17.30 9.71
N TYR A 117 4.28 -16.20 9.48
CA TYR A 117 5.42 -16.13 8.57
C TYR A 117 6.64 -15.59 9.31
N GLY A 118 7.71 -16.39 9.38
CA GLY A 118 8.98 -16.01 9.99
C GLY A 118 9.93 -15.29 9.03
N ASP A 119 11.05 -14.81 9.58
CA ASP A 119 12.09 -14.16 8.79
C ASP A 119 12.62 -15.05 7.66
N GLY A 120 12.82 -14.46 6.48
CA GLY A 120 13.32 -15.12 5.27
C GLY A 120 12.33 -16.05 4.57
N THR A 121 11.18 -16.33 5.18
CA THR A 121 10.14 -17.18 4.56
C THR A 121 9.37 -16.38 3.51
N GLN A 122 9.37 -16.86 2.27
CA GLN A 122 8.59 -16.26 1.18
C GLN A 122 7.09 -16.48 1.47
N ILE A 123 6.34 -15.39 1.59
CA ILE A 123 4.89 -15.38 1.84
C ILE A 123 4.14 -15.55 0.52
N ALA A 124 4.61 -14.87 -0.50
CA ALA A 124 4.10 -14.98 -1.85
C ALA A 124 5.16 -14.50 -2.83
N CYS A 125 5.10 -15.03 -4.04
CA CYS A 125 5.93 -14.60 -5.16
C CYS A 125 5.11 -14.46 -6.42
N SER A 126 5.43 -13.44 -7.21
CA SER A 126 4.93 -13.28 -8.57
C SER A 126 6.12 -13.05 -9.48
N MET A 127 6.39 -14.01 -10.36
CA MET A 127 7.63 -14.07 -11.14
C MET A 127 8.83 -14.05 -10.17
N HIS A 128 9.78 -13.13 -10.34
CA HIS A 128 10.93 -12.98 -9.44
C HIS A 128 10.69 -11.98 -8.31
N LEU A 129 9.47 -11.46 -8.13
CA LEU A 129 9.15 -10.51 -7.08
C LEU A 129 8.53 -11.25 -5.90
N CYS A 130 9.21 -11.28 -4.75
CA CYS A 130 8.76 -12.01 -3.57
C CYS A 130 8.61 -11.10 -2.36
N ALA A 131 7.60 -11.39 -1.53
CA ALA A 131 7.41 -10.78 -0.23
C ALA A 131 7.84 -11.72 0.88
N PHE A 132 8.59 -11.21 1.87
CA PHE A 132 9.02 -11.96 3.05
C PHE A 132 9.29 -11.01 4.22
N PHE A 133 9.24 -11.52 5.45
CA PHE A 133 9.68 -10.79 6.64
C PHE A 133 11.20 -10.89 6.81
N GLN A 134 11.80 -9.89 7.44
CA GLN A 134 13.20 -9.91 7.87
C GLN A 134 13.40 -8.99 9.08
N ASN A 135 14.44 -9.26 9.85
CA ASN A 135 14.83 -8.49 11.04
C ASN A 135 13.74 -8.41 12.12
N THR A 136 12.72 -9.27 12.08
CA THR A 136 11.61 -9.19 13.02
C THR A 136 11.90 -9.95 14.32
N GLY A 137 12.76 -10.97 14.25
CA GLY A 137 13.08 -11.84 15.39
C GLY A 137 11.93 -12.77 15.81
N THR A 138 10.76 -12.68 15.16
CA THR A 138 9.55 -13.47 15.46
C THR A 138 8.80 -13.81 14.17
N SER A 139 7.73 -14.61 14.26
CA SER A 139 6.77 -14.71 13.17
C SER A 139 5.79 -13.53 13.19
N ASN A 140 5.30 -13.14 12.02
CA ASN A 140 4.26 -12.13 11.85
C ASN A 140 3.05 -12.74 11.11
N SER A 141 1.88 -12.15 11.35
CA SER A 141 0.62 -12.66 10.80
C SER A 141 0.43 -12.31 9.31
N GLY A 142 -0.39 -13.09 8.61
CA GLY A 142 -0.81 -12.76 7.25
C GLY A 142 -1.55 -11.42 7.17
N ALA A 143 -2.35 -11.08 8.18
CA ALA A 143 -2.98 -9.76 8.27
C ALA A 143 -1.93 -8.63 8.31
N THR A 144 -0.83 -8.86 9.05
CA THR A 144 0.30 -7.91 9.09
C THR A 144 0.97 -7.80 7.73
N ALA A 145 1.17 -8.91 7.02
CA ALA A 145 1.72 -8.88 5.67
C ALA A 145 0.86 -8.07 4.69
N LYS A 146 -0.47 -8.30 4.67
CA LYS A 146 -1.42 -7.54 3.84
C LYS A 146 -1.33 -6.03 4.10
N ARG A 147 -1.38 -5.63 5.37
CA ARG A 147 -1.26 -4.22 5.79
C ARG A 147 0.06 -3.60 5.30
N LEU A 148 1.18 -4.30 5.47
CA LEU A 148 2.49 -3.76 5.15
C LEU A 148 2.73 -3.68 3.63
N VAL A 149 2.24 -4.65 2.85
CA VAL A 149 2.24 -4.57 1.38
C VAL A 149 1.41 -3.40 0.91
N GLN A 150 0.22 -3.20 1.49
CA GLN A 150 -0.61 -2.05 1.14
C GLN A 150 0.11 -0.74 1.44
N GLY A 151 0.79 -0.63 2.58
CA GLY A 151 1.59 0.55 2.91
C GLY A 151 2.73 0.82 1.91
N LEU A 152 3.28 -0.19 1.23
CA LEU A 152 4.24 0.01 0.14
C LEU A 152 3.59 0.59 -1.11
N ILE A 153 2.38 0.12 -1.44
CA ILE A 153 1.58 0.67 -2.56
C ILE A 153 1.22 2.13 -2.27
N ASP A 154 0.73 2.41 -1.06
CA ASP A 154 0.33 3.75 -0.63
C ASP A 154 1.54 4.71 -0.60
N HIS A 155 2.74 4.19 -0.36
CA HIS A 155 4.00 4.94 -0.45
C HIS A 155 4.47 5.20 -1.90
N GLY A 156 3.84 4.57 -2.89
CA GLY A 156 4.16 4.74 -4.31
C GLY A 156 5.23 3.80 -4.85
N CYS A 157 5.52 2.69 -4.16
CA CYS A 157 6.48 1.71 -4.66
C CYS A 157 5.87 0.90 -5.82
N GLU A 158 6.53 0.88 -6.97
CA GLU A 158 6.01 0.17 -8.14
C GLU A 158 6.30 -1.34 -8.12
N ARG A 159 7.42 -1.74 -7.50
CA ARG A 159 7.90 -3.13 -7.51
C ARG A 159 8.47 -3.56 -6.17
N CYS A 160 9.62 -2.99 -5.80
CA CYS A 160 10.33 -3.37 -4.59
C CYS A 160 10.20 -2.29 -3.52
N GLY A 161 10.36 -2.72 -2.28
CA GLY A 161 10.35 -1.82 -1.14
C GLY A 161 10.39 -2.57 0.18
N SER A 162 10.42 -1.81 1.25
CA SER A 162 10.42 -2.32 2.62
C SER A 162 9.55 -1.46 3.51
N ASN A 163 8.74 -2.10 4.36
CA ASN A 163 7.80 -1.44 5.27
C ASN A 163 8.01 -1.99 6.69
N PRO A 164 8.40 -1.16 7.67
CA PRO A 164 8.62 -1.58 9.05
C PRO A 164 7.37 -2.21 9.68
N THR A 165 7.54 -3.30 10.43
CA THR A 165 6.42 -3.99 11.09
C THR A 165 5.77 -3.14 12.19
N ASP A 166 6.59 -2.38 12.92
CA ASP A 166 6.23 -1.52 14.05
C ASP A 166 6.03 -0.03 13.69
N GLY A 167 6.13 0.33 12.40
CA GLY A 167 6.05 1.71 11.93
C GLY A 167 7.29 2.56 12.24
N GLY A 168 8.35 1.96 12.76
CA GLY A 168 9.62 2.60 13.11
C GLY A 168 10.68 2.44 12.03
N ASN A 169 11.82 1.87 12.40
CA ASN A 169 12.97 1.63 11.52
C ASN A 169 12.90 0.20 10.97
N VAL A 170 13.20 0.01 9.68
CA VAL A 170 13.27 -1.31 9.05
C VAL A 170 14.28 -2.26 9.73
N ASP A 171 15.28 -1.72 10.42
CA ASP A 171 16.25 -2.51 11.21
C ASP A 171 15.61 -3.24 12.41
N ASN A 172 14.42 -2.81 12.85
CA ASN A 172 13.67 -3.41 13.96
C ASN A 172 12.63 -4.44 13.51
N GLY A 173 12.59 -4.73 12.20
CA GLY A 173 11.61 -5.63 11.60
C GLY A 173 10.89 -4.98 10.44
N GLN A 174 10.79 -5.70 9.34
CA GLN A 174 10.17 -5.20 8.12
C GLN A 174 9.56 -6.33 7.31
N LEU A 175 8.53 -5.98 6.55
CA LEU A 175 8.17 -6.73 5.36
C LEU A 175 8.98 -6.16 4.19
N THR A 176 9.64 -7.04 3.43
CA THR A 176 10.39 -6.69 2.23
C THR A 176 9.75 -7.31 1.01
N VAL A 177 9.63 -6.51 -0.04
CA VAL A 177 9.36 -6.98 -1.40
C VAL A 177 10.62 -6.76 -2.23
N ASN A 178 11.24 -7.83 -2.72
CA ASN A 178 12.49 -7.76 -3.46
C ASN A 178 12.57 -8.79 -4.59
N TYR A 179 13.53 -8.58 -5.50
CA TYR A 179 13.90 -9.56 -6.52
C TYR A 179 14.54 -10.80 -5.89
N VAL A 180 14.03 -11.97 -6.23
CA VAL A 180 14.58 -13.28 -5.88
C VAL A 180 14.83 -14.07 -7.16
N ASN A 181 16.09 -14.44 -7.39
CA ASN A 181 16.51 -15.12 -8.62
C ASN A 181 15.82 -16.48 -8.80
N ASN A 182 15.70 -17.25 -7.71
CA ASN A 182 15.02 -18.55 -7.71
C ASN A 182 13.96 -18.59 -6.59
N PRO A 183 12.75 -18.07 -6.85
CA PRO A 183 11.62 -18.14 -5.93
C PRO A 183 11.28 -19.58 -5.55
N VAL A 184 10.85 -19.82 -4.31
CA VAL A 184 10.46 -21.17 -3.86
C VAL A 184 9.04 -21.54 -4.31
N CYS A 185 8.22 -20.55 -4.67
CA CYS A 185 6.85 -20.74 -5.12
C CYS A 185 6.45 -19.69 -6.18
N GLN A 186 5.27 -19.87 -6.78
CA GLN A 186 4.58 -18.86 -7.60
C GLN A 186 3.13 -18.79 -7.13
N GLY A 187 2.68 -17.60 -6.71
CA GLY A 187 1.45 -17.43 -5.95
C GLY A 187 1.73 -17.34 -4.44
N VAL A 188 0.88 -17.95 -3.64
CA VAL A 188 1.02 -18.05 -2.18
C VAL A 188 2.00 -19.14 -1.82
N CYS A 189 2.86 -18.87 -0.85
CA CYS A 189 3.54 -19.89 -0.07
C CYS A 189 3.02 -19.83 1.40
#